data_AF-A0A328N957-F1
#
_entry.id   AF-A0A328N957-F1
#
_cell.length_a   1.000
_cell.length_b   1.000
_cell.length_c   1.000
_cell.angle_alpha   90.00
_cell.angle_beta   90.00
_cell.angle_gamma   90.00
#
_symmetry.space_group_name_H-M   'P 1'
#
loop_
_entity.id
_entity.type
_entity.pdbx_description
1 polymer ?
#
loop_
_entity_poly.entity_id
_entity_poly.type
_entity_poly.pdbx_seq_one_letter_code
_entity_poly.pdbx_strand_id
1 'polypeptide(L)'
;MAPWAVVFDDHEVENNWADEVPEAPDPEFPARRAAAFQAYYENMPLRRTSIPRGIDMQLYRRVRWGRLATFHMLDTRQYRDDQACGDGYRDCAAASDPARSITGAEQEAWLLDGFRRSDAQWDILGQQVFFAQRDNNSGPLTVTSMDSWDGYVASRDRITRGWLAAGVRNPVVLTGDVHAHWASDLKLDYADPTSRSVGTELVCSSITSTGDGADSASGSHPWFAFNPHLRFQNNLRGYVRTTITPGQLTADFDVLPYVSRPGAPAYTRASFVIEDRVPGLHQTADNPVPSAARTAAPSADPGQQTVQQETVRP
;
A
#
# COMPACT_ATOMS: atom_id res chain seq x y z
N MET A 1 -7.49 1.70 24.65
CA MET A 1 -8.24 1.35 23.42
C MET A 1 -8.25 2.56 22.50
N ALA A 2 -8.08 2.36 21.19
CA ALA A 2 -8.17 3.39 20.17
C ALA A 2 -9.33 3.05 19.20
N PRO A 3 -9.95 4.04 18.52
CA PRO A 3 -10.89 3.77 17.43
C PRO A 3 -10.16 3.25 16.19
N TRP A 4 -10.78 2.35 15.42
CA TRP A 4 -10.20 1.74 14.22
C TRP A 4 -11.00 2.15 12.97
N ALA A 5 -10.30 2.56 11.92
CA ALA A 5 -10.87 2.83 10.61
C ALA A 5 -10.42 1.75 9.63
N VAL A 6 -11.12 0.60 9.67
CA VAL A 6 -10.71 -0.59 8.91
C VAL A 6 -11.20 -0.59 7.46
N VAL A 7 -10.38 -1.14 6.57
CA VAL A 7 -10.72 -1.58 5.22
C VAL A 7 -10.11 -2.98 5.05
N PHE A 8 -10.71 -3.82 4.21
CA PHE A 8 -10.19 -5.17 3.92
C PHE A 8 -9.23 -5.13 2.73
N ASP A 9 -8.51 -6.22 2.54
CA ASP A 9 -7.80 -6.57 1.31
C ASP A 9 -8.38 -7.89 0.75
N ASP A 10 -7.57 -8.71 0.10
CA ASP A 10 -7.98 -9.95 -0.53
C ASP A 10 -8.32 -11.05 0.50
N HIS A 11 -7.43 -11.30 1.45
CA HIS A 11 -7.45 -12.43 2.39
C HIS A 11 -8.64 -12.45 3.36
N GLU A 12 -9.43 -11.38 3.44
CA GLU A 12 -10.74 -11.43 4.09
C GLU A 12 -11.76 -12.31 3.34
N VAL A 13 -11.52 -12.62 2.06
CA VAL A 13 -12.36 -13.49 1.22
C VAL A 13 -11.57 -14.69 0.67
N GLU A 14 -10.54 -14.40 -0.13
CA GLU A 14 -9.70 -15.36 -0.86
C GLU A 14 -8.44 -14.64 -1.34
N ASN A 15 -7.34 -15.35 -1.58
CA ASN A 15 -6.15 -14.72 -2.16
C ASN A 15 -6.46 -14.09 -3.53
N ASN A 16 -5.92 -12.90 -3.78
CA ASN A 16 -5.87 -12.21 -5.08
C ASN A 16 -7.20 -12.04 -5.86
N TRP A 17 -8.37 -12.10 -5.22
CA TRP A 17 -9.63 -11.88 -5.94
C TRP A 17 -9.76 -10.46 -6.51
N ALA A 18 -10.52 -10.34 -7.60
CA ALA A 18 -10.80 -9.10 -8.32
C ALA A 18 -12.28 -9.00 -8.69
N ASP A 19 -13.01 -8.15 -7.96
CA ASP A 19 -14.48 -8.07 -8.05
C ASP A 19 -15.14 -9.45 -7.97
N GLU A 20 -15.74 -9.96 -9.04
CA GLU A 20 -16.39 -11.28 -9.07
C GLU A 20 -15.46 -12.41 -9.52
N VAL A 21 -14.18 -12.11 -9.78
CA VAL A 21 -13.19 -13.05 -10.29
C VAL A 21 -12.31 -13.59 -9.14
N PRO A 22 -12.43 -14.88 -8.78
CA PRO A 22 -11.48 -15.53 -7.88
C PRO A 22 -10.13 -15.79 -8.55
N GLU A 23 -9.06 -15.97 -7.76
CA GLU A 23 -7.73 -16.33 -8.29
C GLU A 23 -7.77 -17.66 -9.07
N ALA A 24 -8.47 -18.65 -8.51
CA ALA A 24 -8.67 -19.96 -9.12
C ALA A 24 -10.17 -20.19 -9.38
N PRO A 25 -10.55 -21.00 -10.40
CA PRO A 25 -11.96 -21.25 -10.69
C PRO A 25 -12.75 -21.76 -9.47
N ASP A 26 -13.61 -20.89 -8.94
CA ASP A 26 -14.49 -21.18 -7.80
C ASP A 26 -15.94 -20.78 -8.16
N PRO A 27 -16.79 -21.75 -8.55
CA PRO A 27 -18.21 -21.48 -8.84
C PRO A 27 -19.00 -20.93 -7.64
N GLU A 28 -18.51 -21.14 -6.42
CA GLU A 28 -19.14 -20.69 -5.18
C GLU A 28 -18.61 -19.32 -4.73
N PHE A 29 -17.72 -18.68 -5.51
CA PHE A 29 -17.09 -17.42 -5.13
C PHE A 29 -18.07 -16.31 -4.75
N PRO A 30 -19.20 -16.08 -5.47
CA PRO A 30 -20.19 -15.10 -5.03
C PRO A 30 -20.80 -15.42 -3.66
N ALA A 31 -21.07 -16.70 -3.36
CA ALA A 31 -21.59 -17.11 -2.05
C ALA A 31 -20.53 -16.94 -0.96
N ARG A 32 -19.27 -17.28 -1.27
CA ARG A 32 -18.11 -17.08 -0.39
C ARG A 32 -17.89 -15.60 -0.05
N ARG A 33 -17.91 -14.73 -1.06
CA ARG A 33 -17.78 -13.27 -0.88
C ARG A 33 -18.91 -12.69 -0.03
N ALA A 34 -20.16 -13.10 -0.28
CA ALA A 34 -21.29 -12.66 0.55
C ALA A 34 -21.14 -13.09 2.02
N ALA A 35 -20.72 -14.33 2.27
CA ALA A 35 -20.47 -14.84 3.62
C ALA A 35 -19.29 -14.12 4.31
N ALA A 36 -18.20 -13.88 3.58
CA ALA A 36 -17.04 -13.15 4.06
C ALA A 36 -17.38 -11.70 4.45
N PHE A 37 -18.15 -10.99 3.63
CA PHE A 37 -18.57 -9.62 3.92
C PHE A 37 -19.51 -9.55 5.14
N GLN A 38 -20.41 -10.53 5.30
CA GLN A 38 -21.21 -10.65 6.50
C GLN A 38 -20.32 -10.83 7.74
N ALA A 39 -19.39 -11.80 7.71
CA ALA A 39 -18.48 -12.06 8.82
C ALA A 39 -17.59 -10.84 9.14
N TYR A 40 -17.09 -10.14 8.12
CA TYR A 40 -16.30 -8.93 8.30
C TYR A 40 -17.12 -7.83 8.99
N TYR A 41 -18.35 -7.56 8.55
CA TYR A 41 -19.23 -6.59 9.19
C TYR A 41 -19.56 -6.95 10.65
N GLU A 42 -19.82 -8.23 10.92
CA GLU A 42 -20.16 -8.73 12.27
C GLU A 42 -19.00 -8.59 13.26
N ASN A 43 -17.75 -8.59 12.79
CA ASN A 43 -16.54 -8.57 13.61
C ASN A 43 -15.77 -7.24 13.59
N MET A 44 -16.20 -6.27 12.78
CA MET A 44 -15.55 -4.97 12.64
C MET A 44 -16.42 -3.81 13.16
N PRO A 45 -15.82 -2.73 13.69
CA PRO A 45 -16.57 -1.61 14.26
C PRO A 45 -17.11 -0.66 13.18
N LEU A 46 -17.93 -1.17 12.27
CA LEU A 46 -18.48 -0.45 11.13
C LEU A 46 -19.85 0.17 11.43
N ARG A 47 -20.21 1.20 10.66
CA ARG A 47 -21.53 1.84 10.74
C ARG A 47 -22.55 1.00 9.96
N ARG A 48 -23.83 1.18 10.30
CA ARG A 48 -24.97 0.54 9.59
C ARG A 48 -24.99 0.79 8.07
N THR A 49 -24.36 1.86 7.60
CA THR A 49 -24.20 2.14 6.15
C THR A 49 -23.38 1.09 5.42
N SER A 50 -22.57 0.31 6.16
CA SER A 50 -21.73 -0.77 5.65
C SER A 50 -22.36 -2.15 5.89
N ILE A 51 -23.65 -2.25 6.22
CA ILE A 51 -24.34 -3.55 6.24
C ILE A 51 -24.27 -4.13 4.81
N PRO A 52 -23.72 -5.35 4.63
CA PRO A 52 -23.59 -5.95 3.31
C PRO A 52 -24.95 -6.34 2.72
N ARG A 53 -25.03 -6.37 1.39
CA ARG A 53 -26.19 -6.80 0.60
C ARG A 53 -25.71 -7.80 -0.45
N GLY A 54 -25.77 -9.10 -0.13
CA GLY A 54 -25.18 -10.13 -0.99
C GLY A 54 -23.66 -9.92 -1.09
N ILE A 55 -23.15 -9.82 -2.32
CA ILE A 55 -21.73 -9.56 -2.60
C ILE A 55 -21.34 -8.08 -2.48
N ASP A 56 -22.28 -7.20 -2.12
CA ASP A 56 -22.04 -5.75 -2.06
C ASP A 56 -21.84 -5.21 -0.65
N MET A 57 -20.84 -4.37 -0.44
CA MET A 57 -20.58 -3.73 0.85
C MET A 57 -19.99 -2.33 0.68
N GLN A 58 -20.65 -1.30 1.23
CA GLN A 58 -20.08 0.05 1.23
C GLN A 58 -18.97 0.15 2.29
N LEU A 59 -17.72 -0.09 1.90
CA LEU A 59 -16.57 0.01 2.80
C LEU A 59 -15.79 1.31 2.63
N TYR A 60 -15.51 1.72 1.38
CA TYR A 60 -14.78 2.96 1.13
C TYR A 60 -15.54 4.16 1.70
N ARG A 61 -14.81 5.09 2.33
CA ARG A 61 -15.41 6.20 3.08
C ARG A 61 -14.38 7.26 3.44
N ARG A 62 -14.87 8.42 3.88
CA ARG A 62 -14.04 9.56 4.29
C ARG A 62 -14.11 9.78 5.79
N VAL A 63 -12.95 9.94 6.44
CA VAL A 63 -12.83 10.32 7.85
C VAL A 63 -12.09 11.65 7.92
N ARG A 64 -12.71 12.68 8.50
CA ARG A 64 -12.09 14.00 8.66
C ARG A 64 -11.59 14.19 10.08
N TRP A 65 -10.37 14.70 10.20
CA TRP A 65 -9.76 15.09 11.46
C TRP A 65 -9.60 16.62 11.53
N GLY A 66 -10.71 17.29 11.82
CA GLY A 66 -10.79 18.74 11.76
C GLY A 66 -10.34 19.28 10.39
N ARG A 67 -9.48 20.30 10.41
CA ARG A 67 -8.83 20.86 9.22
C ARG A 67 -7.43 20.28 8.98
N LEU A 68 -6.97 19.37 9.84
CA LEU A 68 -5.62 18.86 9.79
C LEU A 68 -5.50 17.82 8.67
N ALA A 69 -6.33 16.77 8.73
CA ALA A 69 -6.25 15.66 7.78
C ALA A 69 -7.63 15.20 7.30
N THR A 70 -7.71 14.82 6.03
CA THR A 70 -8.82 14.05 5.46
C THR A 70 -8.27 12.68 5.07
N PHE A 71 -8.80 11.62 5.67
CA PHE A 71 -8.51 10.24 5.29
C PHE A 71 -9.56 9.78 4.27
N HIS A 72 -9.12 9.47 3.07
CA HIS A 72 -9.90 8.80 2.03
C HIS A 72 -9.57 7.31 2.11
N MET A 73 -10.43 6.54 2.77
CA MET A 73 -10.25 5.10 2.94
C MET A 73 -10.85 4.39 1.72
N LEU A 74 -10.03 3.64 0.98
CA LEU A 74 -10.39 2.97 -0.26
C LEU A 74 -10.75 1.50 -0.06
N ASP A 75 -11.41 0.98 -1.08
CA ASP A 75 -11.62 -0.44 -1.33
C ASP A 75 -11.14 -0.70 -2.76
N THR A 76 -9.99 -1.37 -2.87
CA THR A 76 -9.33 -1.69 -4.15
C THR A 76 -9.47 -3.18 -4.50
N ARG A 77 -10.52 -3.85 -4.00
CA ARG A 77 -10.82 -5.25 -4.33
C ARG A 77 -12.19 -5.41 -4.95
N GLN A 78 -13.19 -4.75 -4.38
CA GLN A 78 -14.59 -4.95 -4.77
C GLN A 78 -14.94 -4.46 -6.19
N TYR A 79 -14.16 -3.53 -6.77
CA TYR A 79 -14.54 -2.85 -8.01
C TYR A 79 -13.43 -2.86 -9.08
N ARG A 80 -12.37 -3.64 -8.85
CA ARG A 80 -11.23 -3.70 -9.76
C ARG A 80 -11.50 -4.64 -10.92
N ASP A 81 -10.92 -4.33 -12.07
CA ASP A 81 -10.79 -5.32 -13.14
C ASP A 81 -9.85 -6.47 -12.69
N ASP A 82 -9.96 -7.62 -13.35
CA ASP A 82 -9.06 -8.76 -13.15
C ASP A 82 -7.59 -8.39 -13.45
N GLN A 83 -6.65 -9.07 -12.81
CA GLN A 83 -5.22 -8.86 -12.97
C GLN A 83 -4.81 -9.12 -14.41
N ALA A 84 -4.16 -8.12 -15.02
CA ALA A 84 -3.72 -8.25 -16.38
C ALA A 84 -2.66 -9.34 -16.55
N CYS A 85 -2.66 -9.94 -17.73
CA CYS A 85 -1.66 -10.91 -18.15
C CYS A 85 -1.54 -12.14 -17.22
N GLY A 86 -2.54 -12.46 -16.38
CA GLY A 86 -2.54 -13.64 -15.50
C GLY A 86 -1.76 -13.45 -14.20
N ASP A 87 -1.78 -12.25 -13.63
CA ASP A 87 -1.29 -11.89 -12.29
C ASP A 87 0.23 -12.05 -12.02
N GLY A 88 0.74 -11.72 -10.84
CA GLY A 88 2.14 -11.83 -10.45
C GLY A 88 3.05 -10.79 -11.10
N TYR A 89 4.36 -11.06 -11.04
CA TYR A 89 5.38 -10.16 -11.57
C TYR A 89 5.69 -10.43 -13.03
N ARG A 90 5.33 -9.50 -13.91
CA ARG A 90 5.58 -9.62 -15.37
C ARG A 90 5.63 -8.26 -16.06
N ASP A 91 6.21 -8.25 -17.25
CA ASP A 91 6.04 -7.16 -18.21
C ASP A 91 4.69 -7.35 -18.92
N CYS A 92 3.82 -6.34 -18.87
CA CYS A 92 2.45 -6.45 -19.35
C CYS A 92 1.94 -5.13 -19.92
N ALA A 93 1.82 -5.07 -21.25
CA ALA A 93 1.29 -3.89 -21.93
C ALA A 93 -0.16 -3.53 -21.50
N ALA A 94 -0.98 -4.54 -21.17
CA ALA A 94 -2.35 -4.34 -20.71
C ALA A 94 -2.44 -3.63 -19.34
N ALA A 95 -1.35 -3.60 -18.56
CA ALA A 95 -1.32 -2.81 -17.31
C ALA A 95 -1.48 -1.30 -17.56
N SER A 96 -1.12 -0.83 -18.76
CA SER A 96 -1.25 0.57 -19.19
C SER A 96 -2.54 0.85 -19.97
N ASP A 97 -3.46 -0.11 -20.10
CA ASP A 97 -4.74 0.10 -20.78
C ASP A 97 -5.54 1.20 -20.05
N PRO A 98 -5.93 2.30 -20.74
CA PRO A 98 -6.69 3.39 -20.13
C PRO A 98 -8.06 2.96 -19.59
N ALA A 99 -8.63 1.87 -20.09
CA ALA A 99 -9.92 1.37 -19.64
C ALA A 99 -9.84 0.66 -18.28
N ARG A 100 -8.65 0.20 -17.86
CA ARG A 100 -8.52 -0.57 -16.62
C ARG A 100 -8.63 0.31 -15.38
N SER A 101 -9.23 -0.27 -14.34
CA SER A 101 -9.54 0.38 -13.07
C SER A 101 -9.33 -0.55 -11.89
N ILE A 102 -8.77 -0.02 -10.80
CA ILE A 102 -8.68 -0.72 -9.52
C ILE A 102 -9.77 -0.29 -8.54
N THR A 103 -10.34 0.89 -8.75
CA THR A 103 -11.32 1.54 -7.87
C THR A 103 -12.75 1.44 -8.39
N GLY A 104 -12.94 1.09 -9.67
CA GLY A 104 -14.20 1.29 -10.37
C GLY A 104 -14.54 2.78 -10.60
N ALA A 105 -15.52 3.05 -11.45
CA ALA A 105 -15.82 4.42 -11.88
C ALA A 105 -16.39 5.29 -10.74
N GLU A 106 -17.27 4.72 -9.92
CA GLU A 106 -17.98 5.43 -8.85
C GLU A 106 -17.03 5.87 -7.73
N GLN A 107 -16.16 4.97 -7.27
CA GLN A 107 -15.19 5.29 -6.23
C GLN A 107 -14.12 6.27 -6.74
N GLU A 108 -13.67 6.13 -8.00
CA GLU A 108 -12.75 7.08 -8.62
C GLU A 108 -13.37 8.49 -8.64
N ALA A 109 -14.61 8.62 -9.14
CA ALA A 109 -15.32 9.89 -9.14
C ALA A 109 -15.49 10.47 -7.73
N TRP A 110 -15.85 9.64 -6.75
CA TRP A 110 -15.97 10.02 -5.33
C TRP A 110 -14.64 10.50 -4.73
N LEU A 111 -13.52 9.90 -5.12
CA LEU A 111 -12.19 10.26 -4.65
C LEU A 111 -11.74 11.60 -5.24
N LEU A 112 -11.87 11.77 -6.56
CA LEU A 112 -11.54 13.00 -7.26
C LEU A 112 -12.36 14.21 -6.76
N ASP A 113 -13.65 14.00 -6.56
CA ASP A 113 -14.56 14.98 -5.95
C ASP A 113 -14.26 15.20 -4.45
N GLY A 114 -13.68 14.20 -3.79
CA GLY A 114 -13.08 14.31 -2.47
C GLY A 114 -11.95 15.32 -2.42
N PHE A 115 -10.96 15.17 -3.30
CA PHE A 115 -9.81 16.06 -3.40
C PHE A 115 -10.24 17.50 -3.66
N ARG A 116 -11.17 17.73 -4.60
CA ARG A 116 -11.66 19.08 -4.93
C ARG A 116 -12.35 19.80 -3.78
N ARG A 117 -12.87 19.06 -2.79
CA ARG A 117 -13.62 19.60 -1.65
C ARG A 117 -12.86 19.50 -0.33
N SER A 118 -11.62 19.02 -0.36
CA SER A 118 -10.81 18.92 0.86
C SER A 118 -10.17 20.26 1.15
N ASP A 119 -10.50 20.85 2.30
CA ASP A 119 -9.81 22.02 2.86
C ASP A 119 -8.77 21.60 3.92
N ALA A 120 -8.40 20.32 3.95
CA ALA A 120 -7.44 19.78 4.88
C ALA A 120 -6.00 20.12 4.47
N GLN A 121 -5.09 20.13 5.44
CA GLN A 121 -3.66 20.28 5.14
C GLN A 121 -3.06 18.98 4.58
N TRP A 122 -3.56 17.83 5.03
CA TRP A 122 -3.12 16.51 4.60
C TRP A 122 -4.29 15.73 4.02
N ASP A 123 -4.15 15.27 2.78
CA ASP A 123 -5.07 14.30 2.19
C ASP A 123 -4.37 12.95 2.19
N ILE A 124 -4.90 12.04 3.00
CA ILE A 124 -4.30 10.74 3.25
C ILE A 124 -5.15 9.67 2.59
N LEU A 125 -4.56 8.90 1.68
CA LEU A 125 -5.19 7.77 1.02
C LEU A 125 -4.87 6.51 1.82
N GLY A 126 -5.85 5.94 2.51
CA GLY A 126 -5.70 4.65 3.19
C GLY A 126 -6.17 3.54 2.27
N GLN A 127 -5.27 2.64 1.86
CA GLN A 127 -5.54 1.62 0.84
C GLN A 127 -4.63 0.40 1.00
N GLN A 128 -4.81 -0.60 0.13
CA GLN A 128 -4.34 -1.96 0.31
C GLN A 128 -2.95 -2.19 -0.30
N VAL A 129 -2.80 -2.00 -1.61
CA VAL A 129 -1.70 -2.55 -2.42
C VAL A 129 -0.67 -1.50 -2.85
N PHE A 130 0.56 -1.91 -3.18
CA PHE A 130 1.67 -0.99 -3.51
C PHE A 130 1.32 0.06 -4.58
N PHE A 131 1.44 1.35 -4.25
CA PHE A 131 1.04 2.48 -5.08
C PHE A 131 2.16 2.97 -6.00
N ALA A 132 3.37 3.18 -5.50
CA ALA A 132 4.49 3.63 -6.33
C ALA A 132 4.94 2.54 -7.31
N GLN A 133 5.65 2.92 -8.38
CA GLN A 133 6.24 1.91 -9.26
C GLN A 133 7.27 1.06 -8.52
N ARG A 134 7.22 -0.26 -8.67
CA ARG A 134 8.15 -1.20 -8.03
C ARG A 134 8.60 -2.24 -9.04
N ASP A 135 9.46 -1.80 -9.96
CA ASP A 135 10.10 -2.68 -10.93
C ASP A 135 11.08 -3.62 -10.21
N ASN A 136 11.04 -4.91 -10.52
CA ASN A 136 11.97 -5.91 -9.98
C ASN A 136 13.06 -6.33 -10.97
N ASN A 137 13.07 -5.74 -12.18
CA ASN A 137 13.98 -6.10 -13.24
C ASN A 137 14.97 -4.96 -13.54
N SER A 138 16.27 -5.29 -13.56
CA SER A 138 17.33 -4.33 -13.94
C SER A 138 17.59 -4.27 -15.45
N GLY A 139 16.88 -5.09 -16.23
CA GLY A 139 16.96 -5.13 -17.69
C GLY A 139 16.06 -4.09 -18.38
N PRO A 140 15.86 -4.22 -19.71
CA PRO A 140 15.09 -3.25 -20.49
C PRO A 140 13.56 -3.38 -20.35
N LEU A 141 13.08 -4.44 -19.68
CA LEU A 141 11.65 -4.68 -19.45
C LEU A 141 11.26 -4.11 -18.10
N THR A 142 10.03 -3.61 -17.99
CA THR A 142 9.45 -3.20 -16.69
C THR A 142 8.64 -4.36 -16.13
N VAL A 143 9.18 -5.06 -15.13
CA VAL A 143 8.55 -6.25 -14.55
C VAL A 143 8.00 -5.88 -13.18
N THR A 144 6.68 -5.77 -13.11
CA THR A 144 5.97 -5.21 -11.94
C THR A 144 4.83 -6.12 -11.50
N SER A 145 4.30 -5.89 -10.31
CA SER A 145 3.18 -6.65 -9.75
C SER A 145 1.86 -6.28 -10.43
N MET A 146 1.19 -7.24 -11.04
CA MET A 146 -0.12 -7.06 -11.66
C MET A 146 -1.27 -6.94 -10.65
N ASP A 147 -1.04 -7.34 -9.40
CA ASP A 147 -2.02 -7.18 -8.30
C ASP A 147 -1.97 -5.80 -7.64
N SER A 148 -0.85 -5.08 -7.80
CA SER A 148 -0.63 -3.75 -7.23
C SER A 148 -1.00 -2.63 -8.21
N TRP A 149 -0.81 -1.35 -7.86
CA TRP A 149 -1.14 -0.22 -8.75
C TRP A 149 -0.30 -0.17 -10.03
N ASP A 150 0.84 -0.86 -10.08
CA ASP A 150 1.58 -1.07 -11.33
C ASP A 150 0.83 -1.93 -12.33
N GLY A 151 -0.04 -2.82 -11.86
CA GLY A 151 -1.01 -3.50 -12.69
C GLY A 151 -2.06 -2.55 -13.27
N TYR A 152 -2.29 -1.37 -12.69
CA TYR A 152 -3.38 -0.45 -13.07
C TYR A 152 -2.85 0.96 -13.35
N VAL A 153 -1.81 1.08 -14.18
CA VAL A 153 -1.03 2.32 -14.40
C VAL A 153 -1.92 3.51 -14.76
N ALA A 154 -2.90 3.31 -15.65
CA ALA A 154 -3.80 4.39 -16.06
C ALA A 154 -4.73 4.85 -14.93
N SER A 155 -5.19 3.95 -14.07
CA SER A 155 -5.99 4.29 -12.89
C SER A 155 -5.16 5.06 -11.86
N ARG A 156 -3.90 4.64 -11.62
CA ARG A 156 -2.94 5.39 -10.80
C ARG A 156 -2.73 6.82 -11.32
N ASP A 157 -2.57 6.97 -12.63
CA ASP A 157 -2.34 8.27 -13.28
C ASP A 157 -3.55 9.19 -13.13
N ARG A 158 -4.78 8.68 -13.31
CA ARG A 158 -6.01 9.46 -13.11
C ARG A 158 -6.13 10.01 -11.68
N ILE A 159 -5.81 9.21 -10.67
CA ILE A 159 -5.83 9.64 -9.27
C ILE A 159 -4.73 10.66 -8.97
N THR A 160 -3.50 10.37 -9.41
CA THR A 160 -2.35 11.26 -9.20
C THR A 160 -2.56 12.61 -9.87
N ARG A 161 -2.99 12.64 -11.13
CA ARG A 161 -3.34 13.89 -11.83
C ARG A 161 -4.56 14.55 -11.21
N GLY A 162 -5.50 13.75 -10.69
CA GLY A 162 -6.69 14.19 -9.99
C GLY A 162 -6.38 15.07 -8.78
N TRP A 163 -5.50 14.61 -7.88
CA TRP A 163 -5.11 15.41 -6.72
C TRP A 163 -4.30 16.65 -7.11
N LEU A 164 -3.50 16.57 -8.18
CA LEU A 164 -2.77 17.73 -8.69
C LEU A 164 -3.71 18.80 -9.25
N ALA A 165 -4.70 18.38 -10.03
CA ALA A 165 -5.72 19.28 -10.58
C ALA A 165 -6.59 19.92 -9.49
N ALA A 166 -6.82 19.20 -8.39
CA ALA A 166 -7.51 19.72 -7.22
C ALA A 166 -6.64 20.63 -6.33
N GLY A 167 -5.34 20.74 -6.60
CA GLY A 167 -4.42 21.52 -5.77
C GLY A 167 -4.21 20.92 -4.37
N VAL A 168 -4.32 19.60 -4.23
CA VAL A 168 -4.07 18.91 -2.96
C VAL A 168 -2.69 19.26 -2.45
N ARG A 169 -2.66 19.71 -1.19
CA ARG A 169 -1.48 20.32 -0.58
C ARG A 169 -0.40 19.29 -0.26
N ASN A 170 -0.78 18.23 0.44
CA ASN A 170 0.11 17.16 0.89
C ASN A 170 -0.58 15.78 0.74
N PRO A 171 -0.47 15.14 -0.43
CA PRO A 171 -1.00 13.80 -0.65
C PRO A 171 -0.05 12.74 -0.08
N VAL A 172 -0.58 11.88 0.79
CA VAL A 172 0.16 10.76 1.40
C VAL A 172 -0.64 9.47 1.24
N VAL A 173 0.00 8.41 0.78
CA VAL A 173 -0.61 7.08 0.62
C VAL A 173 -0.12 6.16 1.74
N LEU A 174 -1.04 5.47 2.39
CA LEU A 174 -0.78 4.43 3.38
C LEU A 174 -1.13 3.08 2.76
N THR A 175 -0.22 2.11 2.87
CA THR A 175 -0.29 0.85 2.13
C THR A 175 0.08 -0.34 3.03
N GLY A 176 -0.45 -1.53 2.72
CA GLY A 176 -0.10 -2.81 3.35
C GLY A 176 0.36 -3.84 2.31
N ASP A 177 -0.28 -5.01 2.31
CA ASP A 177 -0.13 -6.13 1.35
C ASP A 177 1.27 -6.80 1.35
N VAL A 178 2.31 -6.04 1.00
CA VAL A 178 3.62 -6.56 0.57
C VAL A 178 4.60 -6.99 1.69
N HIS A 179 4.07 -7.32 2.87
CA HIS A 179 4.74 -7.94 4.03
C HIS A 179 6.11 -7.38 4.48
N ALA A 180 6.48 -6.21 3.98
CA ALA A 180 7.73 -5.51 4.24
C ALA A 180 7.45 -4.01 4.27
N HIS A 181 8.22 -3.28 5.07
CA HIS A 181 8.15 -1.85 5.10
C HIS A 181 8.80 -1.25 3.86
N TRP A 182 8.16 -0.23 3.29
CA TRP A 182 8.74 0.61 2.25
C TRP A 182 8.36 2.07 2.47
N ALA A 183 9.17 2.97 1.93
CA ALA A 183 8.82 4.37 1.81
C ALA A 183 9.25 4.88 0.44
N SER A 184 8.36 5.61 -0.24
CA SER A 184 8.56 6.01 -1.64
C SER A 184 8.16 7.47 -1.86
N ASP A 185 8.93 8.17 -2.68
CA ASP A 185 8.45 9.39 -3.33
C ASP A 185 7.51 8.99 -4.48
N LEU A 186 6.34 9.61 -4.58
CA LEU A 186 5.43 9.38 -5.71
C LEU A 186 5.80 10.30 -6.86
N LYS A 187 6.06 9.75 -8.05
CA LYS A 187 6.47 10.52 -9.23
C LYS A 187 5.25 10.82 -10.11
N LEU A 188 5.27 11.98 -10.78
CA LEU A 188 4.23 12.30 -11.77
C LEU A 188 4.31 11.38 -13.00
N ASP A 189 5.55 11.08 -13.37
CA ASP A 189 5.94 10.19 -14.45
C ASP A 189 7.14 9.39 -13.96
N TYR A 190 7.03 8.06 -13.94
CA TYR A 190 8.09 7.17 -13.48
C TYR A 190 9.11 6.84 -14.59
N ALA A 191 8.76 7.08 -15.87
CA ALA A 191 9.66 6.88 -17.00
C ALA A 191 10.64 8.05 -17.17
N ASP A 192 10.30 9.24 -16.65
CA ASP A 192 11.19 10.41 -16.64
C ASP A 192 11.95 10.51 -15.30
N PRO A 193 13.28 10.29 -15.27
CA PRO A 193 14.06 10.39 -14.03
C PRO A 193 14.12 11.82 -13.45
N THR A 194 13.81 12.85 -14.24
CA THR A 194 13.77 14.25 -13.83
C THR A 194 12.38 14.69 -13.35
N SER A 195 11.38 13.83 -13.53
CA SER A 195 10.01 14.02 -13.10
C SER A 195 9.94 14.45 -11.65
N ARG A 196 9.04 15.37 -11.33
CA ARG A 196 8.88 15.86 -9.95
C ARG A 196 8.16 14.85 -9.07
N SER A 197 8.45 14.89 -7.77
CA SER A 197 7.64 14.19 -6.78
C SER A 197 6.33 14.92 -6.54
N VAL A 198 5.24 14.18 -6.38
CA VAL A 198 3.86 14.69 -6.29
C VAL A 198 3.09 14.12 -5.11
N GLY A 199 3.75 13.35 -4.25
CA GLY A 199 3.22 12.76 -3.03
C GLY A 199 4.24 11.82 -2.40
N THR A 200 3.80 11.12 -1.37
CA THR A 200 4.62 10.14 -0.64
C THR A 200 3.80 8.90 -0.33
N GLU A 201 4.42 7.73 -0.39
CA GLU A 201 3.84 6.48 0.06
C GLU A 201 4.59 5.92 1.27
N LEU A 202 3.82 5.46 2.26
CA LEU A 202 4.28 4.80 3.47
C LEU A 202 3.68 3.39 3.48
N VAL A 203 4.52 2.39 3.21
CA VAL A 203 4.12 0.99 3.16
C VAL A 203 4.44 0.32 4.48
N CYS A 204 3.41 -0.20 5.13
CA CYS A 204 3.52 -0.93 6.37
C CYS A 204 3.85 -2.40 6.11
N SER A 205 4.81 -2.94 6.85
CA SER A 205 5.06 -4.38 6.92
C SER A 205 3.86 -5.11 7.54
N SER A 206 3.92 -6.43 7.51
CA SER A 206 2.96 -7.27 8.18
C SER A 206 3.11 -7.23 9.70
N ILE A 207 1.98 -7.50 10.38
CA ILE A 207 2.00 -7.81 11.80
C ILE A 207 2.74 -9.14 12.05
N THR A 208 2.46 -10.17 11.24
CA THR A 208 3.08 -11.51 11.38
C THR A 208 3.32 -12.31 10.10
N SER A 209 2.61 -12.02 8.99
CA SER A 209 2.79 -12.73 7.72
C SER A 209 4.27 -12.78 7.32
N THR A 210 4.71 -13.90 6.75
CA THR A 210 6.11 -14.25 6.39
C THR A 210 7.10 -14.44 7.56
N GLY A 211 6.67 -14.31 8.82
CA GLY A 211 7.44 -14.67 10.00
C GLY A 211 8.45 -13.62 10.46
N ASP A 212 9.57 -14.04 11.07
CA ASP A 212 10.52 -13.11 11.70
C ASP A 212 11.14 -12.11 10.70
N GLY A 213 11.34 -12.55 9.46
CA GLY A 213 12.03 -11.81 8.41
C GLY A 213 13.44 -11.36 8.79
N ALA A 214 13.88 -10.23 8.24
CA ALA A 214 15.26 -9.79 8.39
C ALA A 214 15.41 -8.27 8.24
N ASP A 215 16.42 -7.75 8.93
CA ASP A 215 16.87 -6.37 8.74
C ASP A 215 17.74 -6.25 7.49
N SER A 216 17.66 -5.10 6.83
CA SER A 216 18.51 -4.69 5.71
C SER A 216 19.10 -3.32 6.00
N ALA A 217 20.31 -3.06 5.48
CA ALA A 217 20.88 -1.74 5.59
C ALA A 217 20.05 -0.76 4.74
N SER A 218 19.74 0.42 5.29
CA SER A 218 18.97 1.42 4.57
C SER A 218 19.71 1.81 3.30
N GLY A 219 19.00 1.81 2.17
CA GLY A 219 19.61 2.07 0.86
C GLY A 219 20.23 0.86 0.16
N SER A 220 20.30 -0.33 0.79
CA SER A 220 21.01 -1.48 0.21
C SER A 220 20.16 -2.40 -0.66
N HIS A 221 18.86 -2.13 -0.83
CA HIS A 221 17.99 -2.97 -1.64
C HIS A 221 18.39 -2.86 -3.13
N PRO A 222 18.61 -3.98 -3.84
CA PRO A 222 19.10 -3.95 -5.22
C PRO A 222 18.20 -3.15 -6.17
N TRP A 223 16.88 -3.16 -5.91
CA TRP A 223 15.92 -2.45 -6.76
C TRP A 223 16.04 -0.92 -6.70
N PHE A 224 16.69 -0.35 -5.69
CA PHE A 224 16.87 1.11 -5.60
C PHE A 224 17.74 1.66 -6.73
N ALA A 225 18.60 0.84 -7.33
CA ALA A 225 19.45 1.25 -8.45
C ALA A 225 18.64 1.64 -9.70
N PHE A 226 17.46 1.05 -9.88
CA PHE A 226 16.58 1.29 -11.04
C PHE A 226 15.18 1.79 -10.64
N ASN A 227 14.90 1.94 -9.34
CA ASN A 227 13.74 2.62 -8.80
C ASN A 227 14.20 3.74 -7.84
N PRO A 228 14.74 4.86 -8.35
CA PRO A 228 15.39 5.89 -7.52
C PRO A 228 14.42 6.65 -6.60
N HIS A 229 13.12 6.47 -6.77
CA HIS A 229 12.06 7.01 -5.92
C HIS A 229 11.77 6.16 -4.68
N LEU A 230 12.22 4.90 -4.64
CA LEU A 230 12.17 4.09 -3.42
C LEU A 230 13.26 4.57 -2.46
N ARG A 231 12.87 4.91 -1.23
CA ARG A 231 13.76 5.52 -0.23
C ARG A 231 14.08 4.62 0.95
N PHE A 232 13.22 3.64 1.21
CA PHE A 232 13.36 2.73 2.35
C PHE A 232 12.79 1.36 2.03
N GLN A 233 13.43 0.33 2.58
CA GLN A 233 12.95 -1.04 2.59
C GLN A 233 13.40 -1.70 3.89
N ASN A 234 12.51 -2.45 4.53
CA ASN A 234 12.86 -3.30 5.66
C ASN A 234 11.93 -4.51 5.77
N ASN A 235 12.48 -5.69 6.05
CA ASN A 235 11.70 -6.94 6.11
C ASN A 235 11.53 -7.46 7.55
N LEU A 236 11.50 -6.58 8.55
CA LEU A 236 11.02 -6.93 9.88
C LEU A 236 9.52 -6.66 10.01
N ARG A 237 8.89 -7.33 10.97
CA ARG A 237 7.45 -7.17 11.28
C ARG A 237 7.23 -5.93 12.11
N GLY A 238 6.03 -5.36 12.05
CA GLY A 238 5.74 -4.19 12.86
C GLY A 238 4.57 -3.36 12.34
N TYR A 239 4.65 -2.05 12.57
CA TYR A 239 3.65 -1.09 12.15
C TYR A 239 4.28 0.27 11.87
N VAL A 240 3.56 1.12 11.13
CA VAL A 240 3.96 2.52 10.92
C VAL A 240 3.16 3.41 11.87
N ARG A 241 3.87 4.25 12.62
CA ARG A 241 3.27 5.24 13.52
C ARG A 241 3.49 6.64 12.95
N THR A 242 2.41 7.39 12.75
CA THR A 242 2.49 8.75 12.21
C THR A 242 2.16 9.81 13.25
N THR A 243 2.94 10.89 13.30
CA THR A 243 2.59 12.12 14.02
C THR A 243 2.33 13.23 13.00
N ILE A 244 1.09 13.72 12.94
CA ILE A 244 0.65 14.70 11.93
C ILE A 244 0.45 16.04 12.61
N THR A 245 1.07 17.08 12.06
CA THR A 245 0.94 18.46 12.50
C THR A 245 0.69 19.37 11.30
N PRO A 246 0.34 20.65 11.49
CA PRO A 246 0.20 21.57 10.36
C PRO A 246 1.46 21.77 9.52
N GLY A 247 2.65 21.63 10.10
CA GLY A 247 3.92 21.89 9.42
C GLY A 247 4.59 20.64 8.84
N GLN A 248 4.24 19.45 9.34
CA GLN A 248 4.88 18.20 8.90
C GLN A 248 4.08 16.96 9.30
N LEU A 249 4.33 15.86 8.59
CA LEU A 249 4.01 14.49 8.99
C LEU A 249 5.33 13.76 9.29
N THR A 250 5.44 13.19 10.49
CA THR A 250 6.53 12.27 10.85
C THR A 250 6.02 10.83 10.76
N ALA A 251 6.76 9.95 10.11
CA ALA A 251 6.47 8.53 9.98
C ALA A 251 7.59 7.70 10.62
N ASP A 252 7.26 6.97 11.69
CA ASP A 252 8.14 6.06 12.40
C ASP A 252 7.82 4.62 11.99
N PHE A 253 8.82 3.91 11.47
CA PHE A 253 8.72 2.50 11.10
C PHE A 253 9.12 1.66 12.32
N ASP A 254 8.13 1.31 13.14
CA ASP A 254 8.31 0.57 14.39
C ASP A 254 8.32 -0.94 14.09
N VAL A 255 9.40 -1.63 14.48
CA VAL A 255 9.63 -3.04 14.13
C VAL A 255 9.89 -3.93 15.34
N LEU A 256 9.70 -5.23 15.15
CA LEU A 256 10.06 -6.31 16.07
C LEU A 256 11.16 -7.18 15.44
N PRO A 257 12.20 -7.57 16.19
CA PRO A 257 13.25 -8.46 15.68
C PRO A 257 12.77 -9.90 15.44
N TYR A 258 11.64 -10.30 16.01
CA TYR A 258 11.01 -11.61 15.80
C TYR A 258 9.53 -11.56 16.19
N VAL A 259 8.74 -12.47 15.63
CA VAL A 259 7.33 -12.73 15.96
C VAL A 259 7.03 -14.21 16.18
N SER A 260 7.98 -15.09 15.89
CA SER A 260 7.91 -16.55 16.09
C SER A 260 7.77 -16.97 17.57
N ARG A 261 8.03 -16.05 18.49
CA ARG A 261 7.88 -16.23 19.94
C ARG A 261 7.49 -14.91 20.62
N PRO A 262 6.80 -14.95 21.78
CA PRO A 262 6.43 -13.75 22.53
C PRO A 262 7.64 -12.96 23.06
N GLY A 263 7.43 -11.68 23.39
CA GLY A 263 8.38 -10.86 24.15
C GLY A 263 9.40 -10.07 23.33
N ALA A 264 9.21 -9.96 22.01
CA ALA A 264 10.06 -9.13 21.17
C ALA A 264 9.94 -7.64 21.55
N PRO A 265 11.05 -6.93 21.78
CA PRO A 265 10.99 -5.49 22.02
C PRO A 265 10.70 -4.75 20.71
N ALA A 266 9.70 -3.88 20.72
CA ALA A 266 9.44 -2.95 19.64
C ALA A 266 10.42 -1.77 19.70
N TYR A 267 10.92 -1.32 18.54
CA TYR A 267 11.74 -0.12 18.43
C TYR A 267 11.58 0.52 17.04
N THR A 268 11.87 1.81 16.93
CA THR A 268 11.80 2.55 15.66
C THR A 268 13.02 2.26 14.81
N ARG A 269 12.85 1.54 13.70
CA ARG A 269 13.92 1.18 12.76
C ARG A 269 14.39 2.37 11.93
N ALA A 270 13.46 3.19 11.47
CA ALA A 270 13.75 4.40 10.72
C ALA A 270 12.63 5.42 10.93
N SER A 271 12.97 6.71 10.87
CA SER A 271 12.02 7.81 10.92
C SER A 271 12.16 8.68 9.69
N PHE A 272 11.04 9.13 9.15
CA PHE A 272 10.96 10.03 8.01
C PHE A 272 10.09 11.24 8.34
N VAL A 273 10.41 12.38 7.75
CA VAL A 273 9.60 13.59 7.79
C VAL A 273 9.16 13.95 6.37
N ILE A 274 7.89 14.30 6.25
CA ILE A 274 7.30 14.94 5.08
C ILE A 274 6.93 16.36 5.53
N GLU A 275 7.57 17.37 4.96
CA GLU A 275 7.29 18.76 5.30
C GLU A 275 6.11 19.29 4.50
N ASP A 276 5.37 20.22 5.09
CA ASP A 276 4.25 20.87 4.43
C ASP A 276 4.66 21.54 3.12
N ARG A 277 3.99 21.17 2.02
CA ARG A 277 4.22 21.61 0.64
C ARG A 277 5.58 21.25 0.05
N VAL A 278 6.31 20.33 0.67
CA VAL A 278 7.55 19.78 0.12
C VAL A 278 7.34 18.30 -0.15
N PRO A 279 6.95 17.91 -1.39
CA PRO A 279 6.73 16.52 -1.71
C PRO A 279 8.03 15.72 -1.60
N GLY A 280 8.00 14.65 -0.80
CA GLY A 280 9.10 13.71 -0.66
C GLY A 280 9.45 13.38 0.79
N LEU A 281 10.24 12.32 0.94
CA LEU A 281 10.66 11.79 2.23
C LEU A 281 12.05 12.29 2.63
N HIS A 282 12.17 12.82 3.85
CA HIS A 282 13.45 13.14 4.48
C HIS A 282 13.71 12.18 5.64
N GLN A 283 14.72 11.31 5.50
CA GLN A 283 15.09 10.41 6.59
C GLN A 283 15.75 11.20 7.73
N THR A 284 15.22 11.06 8.94
CA THR A 284 15.72 11.75 10.15
C THR A 284 16.34 10.81 11.16
N ALA A 285 16.07 9.50 11.07
CA ALA A 285 16.71 8.49 11.90
C ALA A 285 16.89 7.16 11.13
N ASP A 286 17.99 6.46 11.46
CA ASP A 286 18.31 5.12 10.96
C ASP A 286 18.92 4.28 12.09
N ASN A 287 18.15 3.32 12.61
CA ASN A 287 18.50 2.51 13.78
C ASN A 287 18.54 1.02 13.42
N PRO A 288 19.55 0.51 12.70
CA PRO A 288 19.62 -0.89 12.31
C PRO A 288 19.66 -1.85 13.50
N VAL A 289 19.21 -3.10 13.30
CA VAL A 289 19.29 -4.16 14.30
C VAL A 289 20.74 -4.29 14.78
N PRO A 290 21.00 -4.21 16.10
CA PRO A 290 22.33 -4.42 16.65
C PRO A 290 22.92 -5.75 16.18
N SER A 291 24.19 -5.77 15.80
CA SER A 291 24.85 -6.94 15.18
C SER A 291 24.66 -8.26 15.95
N ALA A 292 24.50 -8.20 17.28
CA ALA A 292 24.27 -9.35 18.14
C ALA A 292 22.89 -10.02 17.99
N ALA A 293 21.92 -9.37 17.35
CA ALA A 293 20.57 -9.89 17.11
C ALA A 293 20.29 -10.20 15.63
N ARG A 294 21.30 -10.07 14.74
CA ARG A 294 21.17 -10.43 13.33
C ARG A 294 21.13 -11.94 13.19
N THR A 295 20.01 -12.48 12.75
CA THR A 295 19.98 -13.79 12.08
C THR A 295 20.82 -13.68 10.80
N ALA A 296 21.43 -14.79 10.37
CA ALA A 296 22.31 -14.81 9.19
C ALA A 296 21.59 -14.19 7.98
N ALA A 297 22.32 -13.38 7.20
CA ALA A 297 21.79 -12.78 5.98
C ALA A 297 21.21 -13.89 5.08
N PRO A 298 19.98 -13.74 4.55
CA PRO A 298 19.42 -14.71 3.64
C PRO A 298 20.33 -14.87 2.42
N SER A 299 20.43 -16.09 1.89
CA SER A 299 21.23 -16.41 0.71
C SER A 299 20.66 -15.85 -0.60
N ALA A 300 19.45 -15.29 -0.58
CA ALA A 300 18.76 -14.70 -1.73
C ALA A 300 18.30 -13.27 -1.43
N ASP A 301 18.02 -12.49 -2.48
CA ASP A 301 17.50 -11.13 -2.40
C ASP A 301 16.22 -11.10 -1.52
N PRO A 302 16.23 -10.41 -0.36
CA PRO A 302 15.07 -10.34 0.53
C PRO A 302 13.80 -9.83 -0.16
N GLY A 303 13.93 -8.93 -1.15
CA GLY A 303 12.80 -8.44 -1.94
C GLY A 303 12.21 -9.54 -2.83
N GLN A 304 13.05 -10.28 -3.55
CA GLN A 304 12.58 -11.43 -4.34
C GLN A 304 12.03 -12.56 -3.48
N GLN A 305 12.61 -12.84 -2.32
CA GLN A 305 12.04 -13.82 -1.39
C GLN A 305 10.66 -13.41 -0.89
N THR A 306 10.49 -12.14 -0.55
CA THR A 306 9.21 -11.60 -0.08
C THR A 306 8.18 -11.65 -1.21
N VAL A 307 8.55 -11.23 -2.42
CA VAL A 307 7.70 -11.37 -3.61
C VAL A 307 7.36 -12.84 -3.91
N GLN A 308 8.32 -13.76 -3.82
CA GLN A 308 8.03 -15.19 -4.01
C GLN A 308 7.09 -15.72 -2.94
N GLN A 309 7.25 -15.30 -1.68
CA GLN A 309 6.35 -15.67 -0.59
C GLN A 309 4.98 -15.00 -0.66
N GLU A 310 4.84 -13.90 -1.41
CA GLU A 310 3.56 -13.26 -1.75
C GLU A 310 2.88 -13.98 -2.90
N THR A 311 3.62 -14.24 -3.97
CA THR A 311 3.10 -14.72 -5.25
C THR A 311 2.99 -16.24 -5.37
N VAL A 312 3.76 -16.98 -4.58
CA VAL A 312 3.81 -18.45 -4.58
C VAL A 312 3.55 -18.94 -3.16
N ARG A 313 2.33 -18.72 -2.66
CA ARG A 313 1.89 -19.37 -1.43
C ARG A 313 1.33 -20.76 -1.74
N PRO A 314 1.64 -21.78 -0.91
CA PRO A 314 1.18 -23.15 -1.11
C PRO A 314 -0.34 -23.30 -0.97
#